data_AF-A0A6A4VJ56-F1
#
_entry.id   AF-A0A6A4VJ56-F1
#
_cell.length_a   1.000
_cell.length_b   1.000
_cell.length_c   1.000
_cell.angle_alpha   90.00
_cell.angle_beta   90.00
_cell.angle_gamma   90.00
#
_symmetry.space_group_name_H-M   'P 1'
#
loop_
_entity.id
_entity.type
_entity.pdbx_description
1 polymer ?
#
loop_
_entity_poly.entity_id
_entity_poly.type
_entity_poly.pdbx_seq_one_letter_code
_entity_poly.pdbx_strand_id
1 'polypeptide(L)'
;MAATCKQRVYVRGSYMPFEEDETHEFKGHREIAPEDTPPWAFRHPTESQSRKAISRNLNAFLNTGLGGVVYCGVDDRGRVLGLHLTRYQKDHMLLSVRCLLMRYRPAVPSARYRVTFVPVVSSAEVDDPPAEFAYDVSRRTKQHLVATSHYCWCDADARARSVSGIIPLSYVIEIEILPWADRDKALHPFYLTESGQCYVRRQASIMPAAALIRRQSEQMALQSQRDISALQARLDSGLLSKVRANIGKFIDVSEAFGSAGLNGRQYELDSDDSEDSWDAEYQPEHRLVASLSDGATVV
;
A
#
# COMPACT_ATOMS: atom_id res chain seq x y z
N MET A 1 31.08 -21.06 -20.53
CA MET A 1 29.70 -21.45 -20.88
C MET A 1 28.78 -20.59 -20.02
N ALA A 2 28.05 -19.65 -20.63
CA ALA A 2 27.06 -18.86 -19.90
C ALA A 2 25.91 -19.78 -19.50
N ALA A 3 25.58 -19.83 -18.20
CA ALA A 3 24.39 -20.52 -17.74
C ALA A 3 23.18 -19.83 -18.38
N THR A 4 22.49 -20.51 -19.28
CA THR A 4 21.19 -20.10 -19.79
C THR A 4 20.23 -20.10 -18.60
N CYS A 5 20.00 -18.94 -18.01
CA CYS A 5 19.00 -18.77 -16.97
C CYS A 5 17.65 -18.99 -17.64
N LYS A 6 17.04 -20.16 -17.44
CA LYS A 6 15.71 -20.46 -17.96
C LYS A 6 14.76 -19.35 -17.51
N GLN A 7 14.07 -18.74 -18.47
CA GLN A 7 13.11 -17.69 -18.16
C GLN A 7 11.98 -18.25 -17.30
N ARG A 8 11.59 -17.53 -16.26
CA ARG A 8 10.48 -17.94 -15.39
C ARG A 8 9.19 -17.90 -16.21
N VAL A 9 8.46 -19.01 -16.26
CA VAL A 9 7.18 -19.17 -16.96
C VAL A 9 6.16 -19.91 -16.08
N TYR A 10 4.87 -19.69 -16.32
CA TYR A 10 3.79 -20.51 -15.75
C TYR A 10 3.15 -21.38 -16.83
N VAL A 11 2.62 -22.54 -16.46
CA VAL A 11 1.93 -23.44 -17.40
C VAL A 11 0.42 -23.30 -17.25
N ARG A 12 -0.29 -23.00 -18.34
CA ARG A 12 -1.74 -22.86 -18.33
C ARG A 12 -2.41 -24.14 -17.81
N GLY A 13 -3.33 -23.98 -16.88
CA GLY A 13 -4.12 -25.06 -16.30
C GLY A 13 -3.41 -25.84 -15.19
N SER A 14 -2.12 -25.60 -14.97
CA SER A 14 -1.38 -26.11 -13.80
C SER A 14 -1.80 -25.39 -12.51
N TYR A 15 -1.40 -25.93 -11.37
CA TYR A 15 -1.64 -25.34 -10.05
C TYR A 15 -0.38 -24.67 -9.52
N MET A 16 -0.56 -23.57 -8.79
CA MET A 16 0.51 -22.95 -8.02
C MET A 16 1.05 -23.95 -7.00
N PRO A 17 2.38 -23.98 -6.76
CA PRO A 17 2.98 -24.93 -5.82
C PRO A 17 2.75 -24.58 -4.34
N PHE A 18 2.00 -23.50 -4.08
CA PHE A 18 1.63 -23.01 -2.75
C PHE A 18 0.16 -22.58 -2.78
N GLU A 19 -0.45 -22.53 -1.60
CA GLU A 19 -1.81 -22.02 -1.39
C GLU A 19 -1.77 -20.52 -1.04
N GLU A 20 -2.94 -19.88 -0.97
CA GLU A 20 -3.03 -18.53 -0.42
C GLU A 20 -2.68 -18.53 1.06
N ASP A 21 -1.83 -17.58 1.47
CA ASP A 21 -1.34 -17.50 2.84
C ASP A 21 -1.12 -16.04 3.26
N GLU A 22 -0.29 -15.82 4.29
CA GLU A 22 0.02 -14.47 4.79
C GLU A 22 0.82 -13.58 3.82
N THR A 23 1.44 -14.18 2.79
CA THR A 23 2.28 -13.54 1.78
C THR A 23 1.84 -13.79 0.34
N HIS A 24 0.90 -14.70 0.07
CA HIS A 24 0.45 -15.03 -1.29
C HIS A 24 -1.06 -14.85 -1.43
N GLU A 25 -1.50 -14.13 -2.47
CA GLU A 25 -2.91 -13.98 -2.85
C GLU A 25 -3.12 -14.29 -4.33
N PHE A 26 -4.20 -15.01 -4.65
CA PHE A 26 -4.65 -15.24 -6.01
C PHE A 26 -5.83 -14.33 -6.40
N LYS A 27 -5.78 -13.84 -7.64
CA LYS A 27 -6.85 -13.08 -8.27
C LYS A 27 -7.02 -13.50 -9.72
N GLY A 28 -8.22 -13.91 -10.10
CA GLY A 28 -8.53 -14.24 -11.50
C GLY A 28 -8.63 -13.02 -12.43
N HIS A 29 -8.51 -11.81 -11.89
CA HIS A 29 -8.76 -10.55 -12.59
C HIS A 29 -7.64 -9.52 -12.37
N ARG A 30 -7.78 -8.35 -13.01
CA ARG A 30 -6.81 -7.23 -12.91
C ARG A 30 -7.42 -5.92 -12.40
N GLU A 31 -8.60 -5.96 -11.77
CA GLU A 31 -9.18 -4.80 -11.09
C GLU A 31 -8.30 -4.33 -9.92
N ILE A 32 -7.61 -3.20 -10.09
CA ILE A 32 -6.61 -2.70 -9.13
C ILE A 32 -7.28 -1.96 -7.98
N ALA A 33 -8.13 -1.00 -8.30
CA ALA A 33 -8.86 -0.18 -7.34
C ALA A 33 -10.39 -0.43 -7.41
N PRO A 34 -11.15 -0.06 -6.35
CA PRO A 34 -12.61 -0.13 -6.36
C PRO A 34 -13.23 0.62 -7.54
N GLU A 35 -12.64 1.77 -7.92
CA GLU A 35 -13.11 2.59 -9.04
C GLU A 35 -12.95 1.91 -10.41
N ASP A 36 -12.01 0.98 -10.54
CA ASP A 36 -11.81 0.19 -11.77
C ASP A 36 -12.89 -0.90 -11.93
N THR A 37 -13.58 -1.22 -10.84
CA THR A 37 -14.57 -2.30 -10.83
C THR A 37 -15.88 -1.76 -11.40
N PRO A 38 -16.39 -2.33 -12.51
CA PRO A 38 -17.59 -1.80 -13.13
C PRO A 38 -18.83 -2.04 -12.26
N PRO A 39 -19.84 -1.14 -12.28
CA PRO A 39 -21.02 -1.24 -11.41
C PRO A 39 -21.78 -2.56 -11.51
N TRP A 40 -21.74 -3.22 -12.67
CA TRP A 40 -22.41 -4.50 -12.87
C TRP A 40 -21.76 -5.66 -12.10
N ALA A 41 -20.49 -5.55 -11.71
CA ALA A 41 -19.81 -6.58 -10.91
C ALA A 41 -20.36 -6.69 -9.48
N PHE A 42 -21.07 -5.66 -8.99
CA PHE A 42 -21.67 -5.61 -7.66
C PHE A 42 -23.14 -6.09 -7.62
N ARG A 43 -23.74 -6.47 -8.75
CA ARG A 43 -25.18 -6.74 -8.85
C ARG A 43 -25.63 -8.08 -8.24
N HIS A 44 -24.70 -9.00 -7.98
CA HIS A 44 -25.01 -10.31 -7.41
C HIS A 44 -24.39 -10.47 -6.00
N PRO A 45 -25.21 -10.57 -4.93
CA PRO A 45 -24.73 -10.70 -3.55
C PRO A 45 -23.81 -11.90 -3.32
N THR A 46 -23.96 -12.97 -4.11
CA THR A 46 -23.21 -14.23 -3.99
C THR A 46 -21.94 -14.28 -4.86
N GLU A 47 -21.92 -13.61 -6.01
CA GLU A 47 -20.74 -13.58 -6.91
C GLU A 47 -19.82 -12.38 -6.67
N SER A 48 -20.32 -11.32 -6.04
CA SER A 48 -19.57 -10.08 -5.75
C SER A 48 -18.38 -10.26 -4.81
N GLN A 49 -18.23 -11.41 -4.16
CA GLN A 49 -17.11 -11.64 -3.22
C GLN A 49 -15.78 -11.96 -3.90
N SER A 50 -15.77 -12.55 -5.10
CA SER A 50 -14.52 -12.97 -5.77
C SER A 50 -13.83 -11.83 -6.53
N ARG A 51 -14.56 -10.79 -6.94
CA ARG A 51 -14.03 -9.64 -7.69
C ARG A 51 -13.77 -8.41 -6.83
N LYS A 52 -13.13 -8.61 -5.68
CA LYS A 52 -12.69 -7.51 -4.83
C LYS A 52 -11.42 -6.89 -5.41
N ALA A 53 -11.36 -5.57 -5.40
CA ALA A 53 -10.19 -4.82 -5.84
C ALA A 53 -8.90 -5.28 -5.13
N ILE A 54 -7.83 -5.36 -5.90
CA ILE A 54 -6.50 -5.78 -5.43
C ILE A 54 -5.94 -4.83 -4.37
N SER A 55 -6.39 -3.56 -4.34
CA SER A 55 -5.94 -2.54 -3.39
C SER A 55 -5.96 -3.01 -1.94
N ARG A 56 -7.02 -3.68 -1.50
CA ARG A 56 -7.15 -4.13 -0.11
C ARG A 56 -6.06 -5.11 0.28
N ASN A 57 -5.63 -5.97 -0.65
CA ASN A 57 -4.60 -6.97 -0.44
C ASN A 57 -3.21 -6.35 -0.36
N LEU A 58 -2.90 -5.40 -1.26
CA LEU A 58 -1.63 -4.67 -1.23
C LEU A 58 -1.48 -3.88 0.08
N ASN A 59 -2.55 -3.21 0.51
CA ASN A 59 -2.59 -2.53 1.80
C ASN A 59 -2.36 -3.49 2.97
N ALA A 60 -3.02 -4.65 2.95
CA ALA A 60 -2.86 -5.68 3.97
C ALA A 60 -1.42 -6.20 4.06
N PHE A 61 -0.76 -6.46 2.94
CA PHE A 61 0.65 -6.88 2.91
C PHE A 61 1.58 -5.80 3.43
N LEU A 62 1.40 -4.54 3.02
CA LEU A 62 2.19 -3.40 3.52
C LEU A 62 2.14 -3.30 5.04
N ASN A 63 0.95 -3.46 5.61
CA ASN A 63 0.72 -3.29 7.04
C ASN A 63 1.13 -4.50 7.90
N THR A 64 1.59 -5.59 7.29
CA THR A 64 2.23 -6.70 8.03
C THR A 64 3.72 -6.48 8.20
N GLY A 65 4.34 -5.63 7.39
CA GLY A 65 5.80 -5.49 7.29
C GLY A 65 6.52 -6.66 6.61
N LEU A 66 5.87 -7.82 6.46
CA LEU A 66 6.44 -9.00 5.79
C LEU A 66 6.47 -8.87 4.27
N GLY A 67 5.57 -8.06 3.71
CA GLY A 67 5.36 -7.99 2.27
C GLY A 67 4.46 -9.12 1.77
N GLY A 68 4.50 -9.37 0.47
CA GLY A 68 3.70 -10.42 -0.17
C GLY A 68 3.46 -10.16 -1.65
N VAL A 69 2.85 -11.12 -2.35
CA VAL A 69 2.62 -11.10 -3.78
C VAL A 69 1.15 -11.37 -4.08
N VAL A 70 0.56 -10.52 -4.92
CA VAL A 70 -0.73 -10.79 -5.56
C VAL A 70 -0.48 -11.33 -6.97
N TYR A 71 -1.01 -12.51 -7.27
CA TYR A 71 -0.94 -13.15 -8.58
C TYR A 71 -2.24 -12.94 -9.36
N CYS A 72 -2.20 -12.04 -10.34
CA CYS A 72 -3.33 -11.79 -11.22
C CYS A 72 -3.30 -12.78 -12.40
N GLY A 73 -4.43 -13.42 -12.70
CA GLY A 73 -4.53 -14.51 -13.67
C GLY A 73 -4.45 -15.92 -13.06
N VAL A 74 -4.60 -16.03 -11.74
CA VAL A 74 -4.71 -17.30 -11.01
C VAL A 74 -6.08 -17.34 -10.34
N ASP A 75 -6.83 -18.43 -10.48
CA ASP A 75 -8.14 -18.55 -9.83
C ASP A 75 -8.02 -18.82 -8.32
N ASP A 76 -9.14 -18.77 -7.60
CA ASP A 76 -9.19 -18.95 -6.14
C ASP A 76 -8.77 -20.37 -5.70
N ARG A 77 -8.63 -21.33 -6.64
CA ARG A 77 -8.13 -22.69 -6.36
C ARG A 77 -6.63 -22.82 -6.64
N GLY A 78 -5.96 -21.73 -7.00
CA GLY A 78 -4.55 -21.73 -7.38
C GLY A 78 -4.29 -22.21 -8.81
N ARG A 79 -5.31 -22.32 -9.67
CA ARG A 79 -5.11 -22.74 -11.07
C ARG A 79 -4.65 -21.57 -11.92
N VAL A 80 -3.58 -21.76 -12.68
CA VAL A 80 -3.04 -20.75 -13.60
C VAL A 80 -3.94 -20.65 -14.85
N LEU A 81 -4.58 -19.51 -15.03
CA LEU A 81 -5.36 -19.20 -16.25
C LEU A 81 -4.57 -18.28 -17.18
N GLY A 82 -3.94 -17.26 -16.59
CA GLY A 82 -3.27 -16.16 -17.27
C GLY A 82 -4.25 -15.13 -17.84
N LEU A 83 -3.74 -13.91 -18.03
CA LEU A 83 -4.46 -12.78 -18.61
C LEU A 83 -3.86 -12.46 -19.97
N HIS A 84 -4.70 -12.36 -21.00
CA HIS A 84 -4.25 -11.94 -22.34
C HIS A 84 -4.00 -10.43 -22.34
N LEU A 85 -2.73 -10.03 -22.46
CA LEU A 85 -2.32 -8.63 -22.34
C LEU A 85 -1.51 -8.22 -23.56
N THR A 86 -1.94 -7.14 -24.22
CA THR A 86 -1.08 -6.41 -25.16
C THR A 86 0.01 -5.65 -24.41
N ARG A 87 1.03 -5.19 -25.14
CA ARG A 87 2.07 -4.31 -24.57
C ARG A 87 1.47 -3.06 -23.92
N TYR A 88 0.48 -2.43 -24.56
CA TYR A 88 -0.21 -1.26 -24.03
C TYR A 88 -1.01 -1.57 -22.75
N GLN A 89 -1.59 -2.76 -22.63
CA GLN A 89 -2.29 -3.17 -21.41
C GLN A 89 -1.33 -3.46 -20.25
N LYS A 90 -0.11 -3.93 -20.53
CA LYS A 90 0.96 -4.05 -19.53
C LYS A 90 1.40 -2.67 -19.03
N ASP A 91 1.58 -1.72 -19.95
CA ASP A 91 1.88 -0.32 -19.61
C ASP A 91 0.75 0.31 -18.76
N HIS A 92 -0.51 0.10 -19.15
CA HIS A 92 -1.67 0.50 -18.35
C HIS A 92 -1.58 -0.08 -16.93
N MET A 93 -1.37 -1.39 -16.80
CA MET A 93 -1.30 -2.06 -15.49
C MET A 93 -0.23 -1.44 -14.58
N LEU A 94 0.97 -1.16 -15.11
CA LEU A 94 2.04 -0.49 -14.37
C LEU A 94 1.60 0.89 -13.86
N LEU A 95 0.92 1.67 -14.71
CA LEU A 95 0.39 2.97 -14.35
C LEU A 95 -0.73 2.88 -13.31
N SER A 96 -1.63 1.90 -13.41
CA SER A 96 -2.72 1.71 -12.44
C SER A 96 -2.18 1.34 -11.06
N VAL A 97 -1.22 0.42 -10.96
CA VAL A 97 -0.59 0.06 -9.69
C VAL A 97 0.12 1.27 -9.08
N ARG A 98 0.92 1.99 -9.89
CA ARG A 98 1.60 3.21 -9.43
C ARG A 98 0.61 4.27 -8.95
N CYS A 99 -0.44 4.53 -9.72
CA CYS A 99 -1.48 5.50 -9.38
C CYS A 99 -2.17 5.12 -8.08
N LEU A 100 -2.56 3.86 -7.91
CA LEU A 100 -3.17 3.35 -6.68
C LEU A 100 -2.26 3.60 -5.46
N LEU A 101 -1.01 3.15 -5.54
CA LEU A 101 -0.08 3.18 -4.41
C LEU A 101 0.37 4.61 -4.04
N MET A 102 0.29 5.56 -4.98
CA MET A 102 0.46 6.99 -4.71
C MET A 102 -0.72 7.62 -3.96
N ARG A 103 -1.92 7.04 -4.06
CA ARG A 103 -3.13 7.51 -3.34
C ARG A 103 -3.24 6.96 -1.92
N TYR A 104 -2.39 6.01 -1.54
CA TYR A 104 -2.33 5.55 -0.15
C TYR A 104 -1.84 6.66 0.76
N ARG A 105 -2.14 6.52 2.06
CA ARG A 105 -1.68 7.46 3.09
C ARG A 105 -0.90 6.72 4.17
N PRO A 106 0.44 6.87 4.24
CA PRO A 106 1.28 7.67 3.32
C PRO A 106 1.38 7.02 1.93
N ALA A 107 1.82 7.80 0.94
CA ALA A 107 2.08 7.26 -0.40
C ALA A 107 3.21 6.22 -0.35
N VAL A 108 3.06 5.12 -1.09
CA VAL A 108 4.04 4.02 -1.08
C VAL A 108 5.18 4.32 -2.06
N PRO A 109 6.45 4.34 -1.60
CA PRO A 109 7.59 4.54 -2.49
C PRO A 109 7.72 3.44 -3.54
N SER A 110 8.19 3.77 -4.75
CA SER A 110 8.42 2.79 -5.83
C SER A 110 9.40 1.68 -5.45
N ALA A 111 10.34 1.96 -4.55
CA ALA A 111 11.29 0.97 -4.03
C ALA A 111 10.65 -0.06 -3.06
N ARG A 112 9.36 0.07 -2.74
CA ARG A 112 8.63 -0.85 -1.84
C ARG A 112 7.79 -1.88 -2.58
N TYR A 113 7.72 -1.81 -3.91
CA TYR A 113 6.95 -2.76 -4.69
C TYR A 113 7.59 -3.05 -6.04
N ARG A 114 7.21 -4.17 -6.64
CA ARG A 114 7.63 -4.59 -7.97
C ARG A 114 6.42 -5.19 -8.70
N VAL A 115 6.36 -4.96 -10.01
CA VAL A 115 5.34 -5.56 -10.88
C VAL A 115 6.05 -6.33 -11.98
N THR A 116 5.78 -7.63 -12.07
CA THR A 116 6.41 -8.52 -13.05
C THR A 116 5.36 -9.25 -13.87
N PHE A 117 5.57 -9.34 -15.18
CA PHE A 117 4.70 -10.04 -16.11
C PHE A 117 5.34 -11.38 -16.49
N VAL A 118 4.87 -12.47 -15.90
CA VAL A 118 5.39 -13.81 -16.16
C VAL A 118 4.57 -14.47 -17.25
N PRO A 119 5.16 -14.88 -18.39
CA PRO A 119 4.41 -15.48 -19.48
C PRO A 119 3.80 -16.82 -19.08
N VAL A 120 2.61 -17.09 -19.62
CA VAL A 120 1.89 -18.35 -19.48
C VAL A 120 1.99 -19.13 -20.78
N VAL A 121 2.62 -20.30 -20.71
CA VAL A 121 2.82 -21.24 -21.83
C VAL A 121 1.83 -22.40 -21.75
N SER A 122 1.61 -23.08 -22.87
CA SER A 122 0.73 -24.26 -22.94
C SER A 122 1.37 -25.54 -22.39
N SER A 123 2.69 -25.66 -22.49
CA SER A 123 3.48 -26.81 -22.03
C SER A 123 4.77 -26.35 -21.37
N ALA A 124 5.24 -27.11 -20.38
CA ALA A 124 6.51 -26.86 -19.67
C ALA A 124 7.75 -27.09 -20.55
N GLU A 125 7.58 -27.74 -21.71
CA GLU A 125 8.65 -28.05 -22.67
C GLU A 125 8.98 -26.89 -23.61
N VAL A 126 8.31 -25.75 -23.46
CA VAL A 126 8.59 -24.55 -24.25
C VAL A 126 9.81 -23.85 -23.64
N ASP A 127 10.97 -24.00 -24.30
CA ASP A 127 12.24 -23.42 -23.83
C ASP A 127 12.22 -21.87 -23.81
N ASP A 128 11.52 -21.25 -24.77
CA ASP A 128 11.38 -19.79 -24.86
C ASP A 128 9.91 -19.37 -25.06
N PRO A 129 9.40 -18.38 -24.29
CA PRO A 129 8.06 -17.86 -24.52
C PRO A 129 7.94 -17.28 -25.93
N PRO A 130 6.74 -17.33 -26.55
CA PRO A 130 6.57 -16.80 -27.89
C PRO A 130 6.96 -15.31 -27.93
N ALA A 131 7.54 -14.87 -29.04
CA ALA A 131 7.85 -13.46 -29.23
C ALA A 131 6.57 -12.61 -29.17
N GLU A 132 6.64 -11.45 -28.52
CA GLU A 132 5.55 -10.49 -28.54
C GLU A 132 5.30 -10.01 -29.98
N PHE A 133 4.02 -9.89 -30.35
CA PHE A 133 3.64 -9.27 -31.62
C PHE A 133 4.18 -7.85 -31.72
N ALA A 134 4.54 -7.45 -32.94
CA ALA A 134 4.92 -6.07 -33.23
C ALA A 134 3.83 -5.08 -32.75
N TYR A 135 4.28 -3.94 -32.25
CA TYR A 135 3.42 -2.88 -31.77
C TYR A 135 3.99 -1.52 -32.16
N ASP A 136 3.11 -0.53 -32.23
CA ASP A 136 3.49 0.85 -32.52
C ASP A 136 4.04 1.51 -31.26
N VAL A 137 5.35 1.76 -31.25
CA VAL A 137 6.05 2.39 -30.12
C VAL A 137 5.53 3.80 -29.86
N SER A 138 5.14 4.55 -30.91
CA SER A 138 4.66 5.93 -30.77
C SER A 138 3.38 6.02 -29.93
N ARG A 139 2.55 4.98 -29.94
CA ARG A 139 1.31 4.93 -29.17
C ARG A 139 1.53 4.60 -27.69
N ARG A 140 2.72 4.17 -27.26
CA ARG A 140 3.02 3.91 -25.84
C ARG A 140 2.99 5.17 -24.97
N THR A 141 3.25 6.34 -25.57
CA THR A 141 3.22 7.63 -24.87
C THR A 141 1.80 8.18 -24.73
N LYS A 142 0.82 7.58 -25.41
CA LYS A 142 -0.58 7.99 -25.32
C LYS A 142 -1.08 7.77 -23.89
N GLN A 143 -1.72 8.79 -23.34
CA GLN A 143 -2.24 8.76 -21.97
C GLN A 143 -3.27 7.64 -21.78
N HIS A 144 -3.09 6.86 -20.73
CA HIS A 144 -4.04 5.86 -20.27
C HIS A 144 -5.05 6.50 -19.32
N LEU A 145 -6.28 5.97 -19.34
CA LEU A 145 -7.31 6.26 -18.35
C LEU A 145 -7.14 5.25 -17.23
N VAL A 146 -6.91 5.74 -16.01
CA VAL A 146 -6.67 4.91 -14.81
C VAL A 146 -7.64 5.32 -13.69
N ALA A 147 -7.81 4.48 -12.68
CA ALA A 147 -8.73 4.71 -11.56
C ALA A 147 -10.17 4.97 -12.03
N THR A 148 -10.63 4.19 -12.99
CA THR A 148 -11.95 4.34 -13.60
C THR A 148 -12.40 3.03 -14.22
N SER A 149 -13.71 2.76 -14.15
CA SER A 149 -14.33 1.59 -14.77
C SER A 149 -14.54 1.75 -16.29
N HIS A 150 -14.19 2.92 -16.86
CA HIS A 150 -14.28 3.16 -18.29
C HIS A 150 -13.17 2.45 -19.07
N TYR A 151 -13.51 1.99 -20.28
CA TYR A 151 -12.53 1.39 -21.18
C TYR A 151 -11.44 2.39 -21.58
N CYS A 152 -10.19 1.99 -21.43
CA CYS A 152 -9.07 2.74 -21.97
C CYS A 152 -8.90 2.43 -23.46
N TRP A 153 -8.24 3.33 -24.21
CA TRP A 153 -7.93 3.12 -25.62
C TRP A 153 -7.14 1.83 -25.86
N CYS A 154 -6.32 1.37 -24.89
CA CYS A 154 -5.57 0.12 -25.01
C CYS A 154 -6.47 -1.12 -24.97
N ASP A 155 -7.64 -1.04 -24.34
CA ASP A 155 -8.62 -2.12 -24.34
C ASP A 155 -9.36 -2.17 -25.69
N ALA A 156 -9.64 -1.00 -26.28
CA ALA A 156 -10.16 -0.94 -27.65
C ALA A 156 -9.15 -1.51 -28.66
N ASP A 157 -7.86 -1.18 -28.52
CA ASP A 157 -6.79 -1.76 -29.36
C ASP A 157 -6.69 -3.28 -29.21
N ALA A 158 -6.70 -3.78 -27.96
CA ALA A 158 -6.68 -5.21 -27.69
C ALA A 158 -7.89 -5.93 -28.30
N ARG A 159 -9.10 -5.36 -28.18
CA ARG A 159 -10.30 -5.91 -28.82
C ARG A 159 -10.18 -5.95 -30.33
N ALA A 160 -9.70 -4.87 -30.95
CA ALA A 160 -9.52 -4.81 -32.40
C ALA A 160 -8.53 -5.87 -32.90
N ARG A 161 -7.42 -6.09 -32.18
CA ARG A 161 -6.45 -7.15 -32.47
C ARG A 161 -7.08 -8.55 -32.39
N SER A 162 -7.84 -8.82 -31.32
CA SER A 162 -8.52 -10.11 -31.14
C SER A 162 -9.55 -10.39 -32.25
N VAL A 163 -10.31 -9.37 -32.69
CA VAL A 163 -11.25 -9.50 -33.81
C VAL A 163 -10.52 -9.81 -35.12
N SER A 164 -9.32 -9.26 -35.31
CA SER A 164 -8.45 -9.57 -36.45
C SER A 164 -7.68 -10.90 -36.31
N GLY A 165 -7.99 -11.73 -35.31
CA GLY A 165 -7.33 -13.02 -35.07
C GLY A 165 -5.96 -12.94 -34.40
N ILE A 166 -5.52 -11.75 -33.98
CA ILE A 166 -4.26 -11.56 -33.25
C ILE A 166 -4.55 -11.67 -31.75
N ILE A 167 -4.29 -12.85 -31.19
CA ILE A 167 -4.50 -13.14 -29.76
C ILE A 167 -3.25 -12.73 -28.98
N PRO A 168 -3.32 -11.78 -28.03
CA PRO A 168 -2.18 -11.41 -27.20
C PRO A 168 -1.67 -12.58 -26.37
N LEU A 169 -0.39 -12.56 -26.04
CA LEU A 169 0.19 -13.53 -25.11
C LEU A 169 -0.46 -13.42 -23.72
N SER A 170 -0.46 -14.55 -23.03
CA SER A 170 -1.06 -14.67 -21.70
C SER A 170 0.01 -14.52 -20.63
N TYR A 171 -0.31 -13.83 -19.53
CA TYR A 171 0.61 -13.55 -18.44
C TYR A 171 -0.06 -13.73 -17.08
N VAL A 172 0.71 -14.18 -16.09
CA VAL A 172 0.41 -13.92 -14.68
C VAL A 172 1.10 -12.61 -14.31
N ILE A 173 0.36 -11.71 -13.68
CA ILE A 173 0.92 -10.44 -13.18
C ILE A 173 1.22 -10.63 -11.70
N GLU A 174 2.48 -10.53 -11.33
CA GLU A 174 2.91 -10.55 -9.93
C GLU A 174 3.07 -9.11 -9.46
N ILE A 175 2.25 -8.72 -8.49
CA ILE A 175 2.40 -7.43 -7.79
C ILE A 175 2.96 -7.74 -6.41
N GLU A 176 4.25 -7.51 -6.25
CA GLU A 176 4.99 -7.80 -5.04
C GLU A 176 5.15 -6.54 -4.20
N ILE A 177 4.73 -6.62 -2.94
CA ILE A 177 5.13 -5.70 -1.88
C ILE A 177 6.36 -6.28 -1.21
N LEU A 178 7.46 -5.53 -1.21
CA LEU A 178 8.72 -6.00 -0.64
C LEU A 178 8.65 -6.01 0.89
N PRO A 179 9.34 -6.93 1.58
CA PRO A 179 9.46 -6.91 3.04
C PRO A 179 10.06 -5.59 3.53
N TRP A 180 9.66 -5.11 4.71
CA TRP A 180 10.24 -3.91 5.30
C TRP A 180 11.71 -4.16 5.66
N ALA A 181 12.62 -3.44 5.01
CA ALA A 181 14.06 -3.69 5.10
C ALA A 181 14.69 -3.11 6.37
N ASP A 182 14.13 -2.04 6.91
CA ASP A 182 14.70 -1.28 8.03
C ASP A 182 14.23 -1.88 9.36
N ARG A 183 14.85 -3.01 9.74
CA ARG A 183 14.58 -3.70 11.01
C ARG A 183 15.04 -2.90 12.24
N ASP A 184 15.90 -1.91 12.05
CA ASP A 184 16.42 -1.07 13.13
C ASP A 184 15.38 -0.03 13.59
N LYS A 185 14.42 0.32 12.74
CA LYS A 185 13.21 1.04 13.16
C LYS A 185 12.22 0.07 13.80
N ALA A 186 11.86 0.35 15.04
CA ALA A 186 10.97 -0.49 15.85
C ALA A 186 9.60 -0.76 15.22
N LEU A 187 9.09 0.11 14.34
CA LEU A 187 7.81 -0.06 13.64
C LEU A 187 7.91 0.41 12.17
N HIS A 188 7.38 -0.40 11.26
CA HIS A 188 7.09 0.04 9.89
C HIS A 188 5.83 0.95 9.89
N PRO A 189 5.70 1.89 8.93
CA PRO A 189 4.52 2.75 8.86
C PRO A 189 3.27 1.94 8.53
N PHE A 190 2.12 2.42 9.02
CA PHE A 190 0.80 1.96 8.58
C PHE A 190 0.35 2.77 7.38
N TYR A 191 -0.29 2.08 6.45
CA TYR A 191 -0.83 2.61 5.21
C TYR A 191 -2.35 2.53 5.26
N LEU A 192 -3.00 3.63 4.91
CA LEU A 192 -4.41 3.67 4.57
C LEU A 192 -4.57 3.52 3.06
N THR A 193 -5.64 2.86 2.63
CA THR A 193 -6.05 2.75 1.23
C THR A 193 -6.47 4.11 0.67
N GLU A 194 -6.75 4.14 -0.63
CA GLU A 194 -7.40 5.24 -1.35
C GLU A 194 -8.71 5.73 -0.70
N SER A 195 -9.40 4.83 0.02
CA SER A 195 -10.65 5.10 0.75
C SER A 195 -10.45 5.45 2.23
N GLY A 196 -9.19 5.57 2.70
CA GLY A 196 -8.88 5.85 4.10
C GLY A 196 -9.02 4.65 5.03
N GLN A 197 -9.18 3.43 4.51
CA GLN A 197 -9.32 2.21 5.30
C GLN A 197 -7.95 1.57 5.53
N CYS A 198 -7.80 0.87 6.66
CA CYS A 198 -6.57 0.13 6.95
C CYS A 198 -6.90 -1.36 7.08
N TYR A 199 -6.12 -2.17 6.37
CA TYR A 199 -6.24 -3.62 6.36
C TYR A 199 -4.94 -4.25 6.81
N VAL A 200 -5.03 -5.39 7.49
CA VAL A 200 -3.88 -6.23 7.85
C VAL A 200 -4.21 -7.65 7.43
N ARG A 201 -3.21 -8.36 6.92
CA ARG A 201 -3.34 -9.76 6.53
C ARG A 201 -3.09 -10.65 7.75
N ARG A 202 -3.92 -11.68 7.92
CA ARG A 202 -3.74 -12.73 8.93
C ARG A 202 -4.05 -14.06 8.27
N GLN A 203 -3.02 -14.89 8.06
CA GLN A 203 -3.12 -16.08 7.22
C GLN A 203 -3.66 -15.67 5.83
N ALA A 204 -4.62 -16.40 5.26
CA ALA A 204 -5.26 -16.09 3.98
C ALA A 204 -6.40 -15.04 4.09
N SER A 205 -6.59 -14.39 5.25
CA SER A 205 -7.73 -13.47 5.47
C SER A 205 -7.29 -12.02 5.67
N ILE A 206 -8.12 -11.10 5.19
CA ILE A 206 -7.94 -9.66 5.39
C ILE A 206 -8.86 -9.16 6.49
N MET A 207 -8.28 -8.51 7.50
CA MET A 207 -9.01 -7.93 8.62
C MET A 207 -8.89 -6.40 8.61
N PRO A 208 -9.97 -5.65 8.89
CA PRO A 208 -9.86 -4.22 9.18
C PRO A 208 -8.97 -4.00 10.40
N ALA A 209 -7.96 -3.15 10.26
CA ALA A 209 -6.99 -2.87 11.31
C ALA A 209 -7.48 -1.81 12.32
N ALA A 210 -8.74 -1.37 12.25
CA ALA A 210 -9.27 -0.29 13.10
C ALA A 210 -9.06 -0.56 14.61
N ALA A 211 -9.19 -1.81 15.05
CA ALA A 211 -8.90 -2.19 16.43
C ALA A 211 -7.38 -2.26 16.73
N LEU A 212 -6.57 -2.63 15.74
CA LEU A 212 -5.12 -2.76 15.87
C LEU A 212 -4.45 -1.37 15.94
N ILE A 213 -4.89 -0.46 15.06
CA ILE A 213 -4.48 0.94 15.03
C ILE A 213 -4.84 1.61 16.35
N ARG A 214 -6.08 1.47 16.86
CA ARG A 214 -6.44 2.04 18.17
C ARG A 214 -5.48 1.60 19.27
N ARG A 215 -5.19 0.30 19.37
CA ARG A 215 -4.24 -0.23 20.37
C ARG A 215 -2.83 0.32 20.21
N GLN A 216 -2.32 0.45 18.99
CA GLN A 216 -0.99 1.01 18.77
C GLN A 216 -0.93 2.51 19.03
N SER A 217 -1.96 3.27 18.64
CA SER A 217 -2.08 4.68 18.96
C SER A 217 -2.09 4.90 20.48
N GLU A 218 -2.85 4.08 21.21
CA GLU A 218 -2.85 4.07 22.68
C GLU A 218 -1.45 3.77 23.25
N GLN A 219 -0.74 2.77 22.71
CA GLN A 219 0.62 2.43 23.14
C GLN A 219 1.62 3.56 22.85
N MET A 220 1.56 4.19 21.68
CA MET A 220 2.44 5.31 21.32
C MET A 220 2.15 6.55 22.19
N ALA A 221 0.88 6.82 22.51
CA ALA A 221 0.50 7.90 23.42
C ALA A 221 1.05 7.63 24.83
N LEU A 222 0.90 6.40 25.35
CA LEU A 222 1.45 5.98 26.64
C LEU A 222 2.98 6.09 26.67
N GLN A 223 3.67 5.69 25.60
CA GLN A 223 5.12 5.80 25.52
C GLN A 223 5.57 7.26 25.48
N SER A 224 4.93 8.09 24.65
CA SER A 224 5.19 9.53 24.60
C SER A 224 5.00 10.18 25.97
N GLN A 225 3.95 9.79 26.70
CA GLN A 225 3.68 10.30 28.04
C GLN A 225 4.77 9.91 29.04
N ARG A 226 5.26 8.65 28.98
CA ARG A 226 6.41 8.20 29.80
C ARG A 226 7.68 8.97 29.49
N ASP A 227 7.96 9.20 28.21
CA ASP A 227 9.16 9.93 27.80
C ASP A 227 9.10 11.39 28.25
N ILE A 228 7.92 12.03 28.14
CA ILE A 228 7.68 13.38 28.67
C ILE A 228 7.89 13.40 30.19
N SER A 229 7.32 12.45 30.95
CA SER A 229 7.50 12.38 32.40
C SER A 229 8.95 12.13 32.80
N ALA A 230 9.68 11.28 32.06
CA ALA A 230 11.10 11.03 32.29
C ALA A 230 11.94 12.29 32.02
N LEU A 231 11.63 13.05 30.96
CA LEU A 231 12.27 14.33 30.68
C LEU A 231 11.97 15.37 31.75
N GLN A 232 10.72 15.46 32.22
CA GLN A 232 10.32 16.34 33.34
C GLN A 232 11.10 15.99 34.62
N ALA A 233 11.15 14.72 35.01
CA ALA A 233 11.91 14.29 36.19
C ALA A 233 13.41 14.60 36.08
N ARG A 234 14.00 14.45 34.88
CA ARG A 234 15.38 14.86 34.61
C ARG A 234 15.55 16.38 34.74
N LEU A 235 14.60 17.16 34.23
CA LEU A 235 14.60 18.61 34.35
C LEU A 235 14.50 19.03 35.82
N ASP A 236 13.58 18.45 36.58
CA ASP A 236 13.37 18.74 38.00
C ASP A 236 14.58 18.34 38.84
N SER A 237 15.20 17.19 38.59
CA SER A 237 16.44 16.80 39.28
C SER A 237 17.62 17.73 38.92
N GLY A 238 17.70 18.19 37.67
CA GLY A 238 18.67 19.18 37.19
C GLY A 238 18.43 20.59 37.75
N LEU A 239 17.17 20.97 37.91
CA LEU A 239 16.76 22.24 38.49
C LEU A 239 16.99 22.22 40.01
N LEU A 240 16.59 21.15 40.69
CA LEU A 240 16.80 20.94 42.12
C LEU A 240 18.29 20.87 42.46
N SER A 241 19.13 20.25 41.64
CA SER A 241 20.58 20.27 41.85
C SER A 241 21.18 21.67 41.66
N LYS A 242 20.71 22.46 40.68
CA LYS A 242 21.11 23.88 40.52
C LYS A 242 20.60 24.78 41.65
N VAL A 243 19.35 24.60 42.06
CA VAL A 243 18.74 25.31 43.19
C VAL A 243 19.44 24.95 44.48
N ARG A 244 19.79 23.68 44.73
CA ARG A 244 20.54 23.24 45.90
C ARG A 244 21.99 23.75 45.89
N ALA A 245 22.62 23.85 44.72
CA ALA A 245 23.94 24.49 44.57
C ALA A 245 23.88 26.02 44.84
N ASN A 246 22.78 26.68 44.45
CA ASN A 246 22.58 28.11 44.72
C ASN A 246 22.12 28.38 46.17
N ILE A 247 21.29 27.52 46.74
CA ILE A 247 20.89 27.57 48.16
C ILE A 247 22.09 27.26 49.06
N GLY A 248 22.97 26.33 48.68
CA GLY A 248 24.24 26.12 49.39
C GLY A 248 25.15 27.35 49.39
N LYS A 249 25.05 28.23 48.38
CA LYS A 249 25.70 29.54 48.36
C LYS A 249 24.92 30.63 49.11
N PHE A 250 23.62 30.45 49.31
CA PHE A 250 22.74 31.40 50.02
C PHE A 250 22.64 31.11 51.52
N ILE A 251 22.83 29.86 51.97
CA ILE A 251 22.86 29.49 53.39
C ILE A 251 24.11 30.03 54.09
N ASP A 252 25.18 30.35 53.35
CA ASP A 252 26.31 31.15 53.86
C ASP A 252 25.98 32.66 53.99
N VAL A 253 24.80 33.10 53.56
CA VAL A 253 24.40 34.51 53.55
C VAL A 253 23.10 34.76 54.34
N SER A 254 22.32 33.72 54.66
CA SER A 254 20.99 33.85 55.27
C SER A 254 20.93 33.73 56.81
N GLU A 255 22.06 33.85 57.52
CA GLU A 255 22.02 34.31 58.93
C GLU A 255 21.65 35.81 59.04
N ALA A 256 21.49 36.50 57.90
CA ALA A 256 20.96 37.85 57.85
C ALA A 256 19.59 37.87 57.14
N PHE A 257 18.59 38.37 57.84
CA PHE A 257 17.25 38.79 57.38
C PHE A 257 16.14 37.73 57.34
N GLY A 258 15.26 37.85 58.34
CA GLY A 258 13.97 37.18 58.41
C GLY A 258 12.83 37.93 57.72
N SER A 259 11.73 37.18 57.63
CA SER A 259 10.32 37.60 57.58
C SER A 259 9.86 38.57 56.49
N ALA A 260 9.16 38.04 55.48
CA ALA A 260 7.92 38.63 54.96
C ALA A 260 7.15 37.58 54.14
N GLY A 261 5.89 37.36 54.49
CA GLY A 261 5.00 36.41 53.81
C GLY A 261 4.36 36.99 52.55
N LEU A 262 3.88 36.12 51.65
CA LEU A 262 3.02 36.51 50.54
C LEU A 262 1.96 35.45 50.23
N ASN A 263 0.76 35.98 49.98
CA ASN A 263 -0.50 35.30 49.72
C ASN A 263 -0.57 34.66 48.32
N GLY A 264 -1.32 33.56 48.23
CA GLY A 264 -1.65 32.87 46.99
C GLY A 264 -2.73 33.57 46.15
N ARG A 265 -2.65 33.34 44.84
CA ARG A 265 -3.73 33.58 43.86
C ARG A 265 -3.89 32.32 43.00
N GLN A 266 -5.10 31.76 43.00
CA GLN A 266 -5.56 30.75 42.06
C GLN A 266 -6.01 31.42 40.75
N TYR A 267 -5.79 30.74 39.63
CA TYR A 267 -6.38 31.04 38.33
C TYR A 267 -7.23 29.84 37.90
N GLU A 268 -8.49 30.11 37.56
CA GLU A 268 -9.40 29.18 36.88
C GLU A 268 -9.14 29.23 35.37
N LEU A 269 -9.24 28.07 34.72
CA LEU A 269 -9.10 27.88 33.27
C LEU A 269 -10.47 27.48 32.73
N ASP A 270 -11.04 28.33 31.87
CA ASP A 270 -12.23 28.04 31.08
C ASP A 270 -11.85 27.16 29.88
N SER A 271 -12.57 26.05 29.72
CA SER A 271 -12.52 25.13 28.58
C SER A 271 -13.63 25.48 27.59
N ASP A 272 -13.25 25.85 26.37
CA ASP A 272 -14.18 26.08 25.26
C ASP A 272 -14.02 24.92 24.25
N ASP A 273 -14.97 23.98 24.29
CA ASP A 273 -15.09 22.85 23.38
C ASP A 273 -16.01 23.24 22.21
N SER A 274 -15.44 23.43 21.02
CA SER A 274 -16.19 23.54 19.76
C SER A 274 -15.92 22.33 18.88
N GLU A 275 -16.87 21.40 18.86
CA GLU A 275 -16.94 20.27 17.93
C GLU A 275 -17.38 20.76 16.54
N ASP A 276 -16.44 20.87 15.60
CA ASP A 276 -16.74 21.12 14.19
C ASP A 276 -16.97 19.81 13.43
N SER A 277 -18.21 19.68 12.96
CA SER A 277 -18.75 18.66 12.08
C SER A 277 -18.13 18.74 10.68
N TRP A 278 -17.58 17.62 10.20
CA TRP A 278 -17.12 17.45 8.81
C TRP A 278 -17.96 16.39 8.10
N ASP A 279 -19.18 16.74 7.70
CA ASP A 279 -19.90 16.03 6.64
C ASP A 279 -19.56 16.65 5.29
N ALA A 280 -18.49 16.17 4.66
CA ALA A 280 -18.15 16.51 3.28
C ALA A 280 -18.66 15.43 2.33
N GLU A 281 -19.71 15.79 1.62
CA GLU A 281 -20.35 15.07 0.51
C GLU A 281 -19.34 14.76 -0.61
N TYR A 282 -19.14 13.47 -0.87
CA TYR A 282 -18.21 12.94 -1.88
C TYR A 282 -18.79 13.09 -3.30
N GLN A 283 -18.14 13.93 -4.12
CA GLN A 283 -18.45 14.09 -5.55
C GLN A 283 -17.30 13.49 -6.40
N PRO A 284 -17.51 12.47 -7.26
CA PRO A 284 -16.43 11.91 -8.06
C PRO A 284 -16.54 12.29 -9.54
N GLU A 285 -15.85 13.35 -9.98
CA GLU A 285 -15.78 13.71 -11.42
C GLU A 285 -14.35 13.85 -11.98
N HIS A 286 -13.31 13.62 -11.19
CA HIS A 286 -11.93 13.76 -11.67
C HIS A 286 -11.41 12.46 -12.30
N ARG A 287 -11.46 12.39 -13.64
CA ARG A 287 -10.80 11.33 -14.43
C ARG A 287 -9.29 11.47 -14.32
N LEU A 288 -8.60 10.41 -13.92
CA LEU A 288 -7.14 10.38 -13.87
C LEU A 288 -6.57 9.87 -15.19
N VAL A 289 -5.66 10.67 -15.76
CA VAL A 289 -4.87 10.32 -16.93
C VAL A 289 -3.40 10.16 -16.52
N ALA A 290 -2.74 9.13 -17.04
CA ALA A 290 -1.33 8.88 -16.77
C ALA A 290 -0.58 8.40 -18.03
N SER A 291 0.71 8.72 -18.14
CA SER A 291 1.61 8.21 -19.16
C SER A 291 2.90 7.69 -18.54
N LEU A 292 3.57 6.76 -19.22
CA LEU A 292 4.94 6.37 -18.87
C LEU A 292 5.90 7.42 -19.43
N SER A 293 6.74 8.01 -18.59
CA SER A 293 7.93 8.74 -19.05
C SER A 293 9.08 7.74 -19.25
N ASP A 294 9.93 7.99 -20.25
CA ASP A 294 11.10 7.16 -20.56
C ASP A 294 12.02 7.04 -19.33
N GLY A 295 11.97 5.90 -18.63
CA GLY A 295 12.76 5.69 -17.41
C GLY A 295 12.25 4.61 -16.46
N ALA A 296 11.04 4.08 -16.65
CA ALA A 296 10.59 2.89 -15.92
C ALA A 296 11.19 1.62 -16.55
N THR A 297 12.28 1.12 -15.97
CA THR A 297 12.85 -0.18 -16.34
C THR A 297 11.85 -1.28 -15.98
N VAL A 298 11.26 -1.89 -17.00
CA VAL A 298 10.55 -3.16 -16.87
C VAL A 298 11.64 -4.23 -16.71
N VAL A 299 11.71 -4.85 -15.53
CA VAL A 299 12.55 -6.04 -15.28
C VAL A 299 11.66 -7.28 -15.39
#